data_AF-A0A834KLD6-F1
#
_entry.id   AF-A0A834KLD6-F1
#
_cell.length_a   1.000
_cell.length_b   1.000
_cell.length_c   1.000
_cell.angle_alpha   90.00
_cell.angle_beta   90.00
_cell.angle_gamma   90.00
#
_symmetry.space_group_name_H-M   'P 1'
#
loop_
_entity.id
_entity.type
_entity.pdbx_description
1 polymer ?
#
loop_
_entity_poly.entity_id
_entity_poly.type
_entity_poly.pdbx_seq_one_letter_code
_entity_poly.pdbx_strand_id
1 'polypeptide(L)'
;MINQILNGKFISFIRQENGLLKRSLFYWLTIIFNSVDKKRIEEVGPDQACAEWLLRNGAYVKWKNSSEYLKDYNILIKQTGTNYIQSIEAENAGITYVGFPYFDGCKYIEEVKLIRCPYICNRAMSSLSYLKESLTHLEVIECASVTDEGLYKLKKLQKLKILKLEGMPYLKNPDDVRKQLMESLPNAKIELK
;
A
#
# COMPACT_ATOMS: atom_id res chain seq x y z
N MET A 1 -41.10 -32.11 -20.47
CA MET A 1 -40.73 -32.58 -19.11
C MET A 1 -39.34 -32.05 -18.84
N ILE A 2 -39.14 -30.86 -18.28
CA ILE A 2 -39.51 -30.39 -16.93
C ILE A 2 -38.95 -31.31 -15.84
N ASN A 3 -37.97 -30.76 -15.12
CA ASN A 3 -37.62 -30.90 -13.71
C ASN A 3 -36.58 -31.92 -13.21
N GLN A 4 -35.74 -31.35 -12.32
CA GLN A 4 -34.81 -31.92 -11.34
C GLN A 4 -33.48 -32.39 -11.94
N ILE A 5 -32.31 -31.80 -11.65
CA ILE A 5 -31.76 -31.50 -10.32
C ILE A 5 -30.96 -30.18 -10.39
N LEU A 6 -31.57 -29.06 -9.97
CA LEU A 6 -30.83 -27.89 -9.50
C LEU A 6 -30.70 -28.04 -7.99
N ASN A 7 -29.64 -28.72 -7.56
CA ASN A 7 -29.29 -28.85 -6.16
C ASN A 7 -29.16 -27.46 -5.52
N GLY A 8 -29.79 -27.25 -4.36
CA GLY A 8 -29.68 -26.00 -3.58
C GLY A 8 -28.23 -25.60 -3.24
N LYS A 9 -27.27 -26.53 -3.38
CA LYS A 9 -25.83 -26.27 -3.28
C LYS A 9 -25.25 -25.44 -4.44
N PHE A 10 -25.78 -25.57 -5.66
CA PHE A 10 -25.33 -24.78 -6.82
C PHE A 10 -25.88 -23.35 -6.75
N ILE A 11 -27.13 -23.20 -6.30
CA ILE A 11 -27.74 -21.89 -6.03
C ILE A 11 -27.10 -21.22 -4.80
N SER A 12 -26.68 -21.97 -3.77
CA SER A 12 -25.90 -21.40 -2.66
C SER A 12 -24.49 -21.00 -3.08
N PHE A 13 -23.86 -21.73 -3.99
CA PHE A 13 -22.55 -21.37 -4.58
C PHE A 13 -22.66 -20.09 -5.41
N ILE A 14 -23.68 -19.98 -6.27
CA ILE A 14 -23.98 -18.75 -7.03
C ILE A 14 -24.43 -17.60 -6.10
N ARG A 15 -25.12 -17.87 -4.98
CA ARG A 15 -25.43 -16.83 -3.97
C ARG A 15 -24.19 -16.35 -3.22
N GLN A 16 -23.18 -17.19 -3.02
CA GLN A 16 -21.93 -16.82 -2.37
C GLN A 16 -21.06 -15.94 -3.28
N GLU A 17 -21.10 -16.15 -4.59
CA GLU A 17 -20.45 -15.25 -5.57
C GLU A 17 -21.25 -13.96 -5.82
N ASN A 18 -22.59 -13.98 -5.71
CA ASN A 18 -23.44 -12.79 -5.91
C ASN A 18 -23.42 -11.78 -4.76
N GLY A 19 -22.70 -12.03 -3.66
CA GLY A 19 -22.40 -11.01 -2.65
C GLY A 19 -21.45 -9.91 -3.15
N LEU A 20 -20.85 -10.07 -4.34
CA LEU A 20 -19.79 -9.19 -4.88
C LEU A 20 -20.26 -8.19 -5.95
N LEU A 21 -21.57 -8.15 -6.28
CA LEU A 21 -22.15 -7.29 -7.33
C LEU A 21 -22.87 -6.03 -6.78
N LYS A 22 -22.35 -5.44 -5.72
CA LYS A 22 -22.62 -4.04 -5.35
C LYS A 22 -21.31 -3.27 -5.14
N ARG A 23 -20.39 -3.36 -6.10
CA ARG A 23 -19.24 -2.46 -6.12
C ARG A 23 -19.75 -1.10 -6.58
N SER A 24 -19.85 -0.16 -5.65
CA SER A 24 -20.28 1.21 -5.93
C SER A 24 -19.39 1.85 -7.01
N LEU A 25 -19.92 2.83 -7.74
CA LEU A 25 -19.14 3.65 -8.67
C LEU A 25 -17.81 4.10 -8.05
N PHE A 26 -17.84 4.52 -6.77
CA PHE A 26 -16.67 4.96 -6.03
C PHE A 26 -15.64 3.85 -5.80
N TYR A 27 -16.07 2.61 -5.53
CA TYR A 27 -15.13 1.49 -5.46
C TYR A 27 -14.42 1.28 -6.79
N TRP A 28 -15.16 1.28 -7.90
CA TRP A 28 -14.58 1.11 -9.23
C TRP A 28 -13.61 2.25 -9.57
N LEU A 29 -13.96 3.49 -9.25
CA LEU A 29 -13.07 4.65 -9.40
C LEU A 29 -11.77 4.47 -8.59
N THR A 30 -11.87 4.09 -7.31
CA THR A 30 -10.67 3.83 -6.48
C THR A 30 -9.76 2.77 -7.10
N ILE A 31 -10.34 1.68 -7.63
CA ILE A 31 -9.56 0.62 -8.28
C ILE A 31 -8.86 1.12 -9.54
N ILE A 32 -9.54 1.91 -10.39
CA ILE A 32 -8.95 2.42 -11.62
C ILE A 32 -7.79 3.37 -11.34
N PHE A 33 -7.96 4.31 -10.42
CA PHE A 33 -6.89 5.25 -10.07
C PHE A 33 -5.65 4.55 -9.50
N ASN A 34 -5.82 3.36 -8.93
CA ASN A 34 -4.74 2.52 -8.40
C ASN A 34 -4.30 1.40 -9.35
N SER A 35 -4.93 1.23 -10.52
CA SER A 35 -4.56 0.16 -11.43
C SER A 35 -3.20 0.44 -12.06
N VAL A 36 -2.40 -0.62 -12.18
CA VAL A 36 -1.03 -0.54 -12.70
C VAL A 36 -1.04 -0.53 -14.22
N ASP A 37 -0.50 0.54 -14.78
CA ASP A 37 -0.24 0.66 -16.21
C ASP A 37 1.21 0.25 -16.52
N LYS A 38 1.37 -0.98 -17.02
CA LYS A 38 2.68 -1.53 -17.38
C LYS A 38 3.32 -0.82 -18.57
N LYS A 39 2.51 -0.37 -19.55
CA LYS A 39 3.04 0.37 -20.70
C LYS A 39 3.61 1.69 -20.23
N ARG A 40 2.92 2.38 -19.31
CA ARG A 40 3.43 3.61 -18.72
C ARG A 40 4.76 3.39 -17.98
N ILE A 41 4.89 2.31 -17.22
CA ILE A 41 6.15 1.94 -16.55
C ILE A 41 7.28 1.73 -17.57
N GLU A 42 7.02 1.06 -18.70
CA GLU A 42 8.00 0.86 -19.76
C GLU A 42 8.39 2.17 -20.46
N GLU A 43 7.45 3.10 -20.64
CA GLU A 43 7.66 4.39 -21.30
C GLU A 43 8.47 5.39 -20.46
N VAL A 44 8.15 5.52 -19.17
CA VAL A 44 8.73 6.58 -18.31
C VAL A 44 9.63 6.07 -17.19
N GLY A 45 9.71 4.75 -17.03
CA GLY A 45 10.42 4.10 -15.94
C GLY A 45 9.60 3.98 -14.65
N PRO A 46 10.07 3.15 -13.71
CA PRO A 46 9.31 2.77 -12.51
C PRO A 46 9.06 3.96 -11.57
N ASP A 47 10.08 4.75 -11.24
CA ASP A 47 9.97 5.87 -10.31
C ASP A 47 9.02 6.96 -10.83
N GLN A 48 9.07 7.32 -12.12
CA GLN A 48 8.16 8.31 -12.68
C GLN A 48 6.71 7.80 -12.67
N ALA A 49 6.47 6.56 -13.11
CA ALA A 49 5.12 5.98 -13.11
C ALA A 49 4.55 5.80 -11.68
N CYS A 50 5.41 5.45 -10.72
CA CYS A 50 5.07 5.39 -9.30
C CYS A 50 4.69 6.76 -8.74
N ALA A 51 5.47 7.81 -9.05
CA ALA A 51 5.15 9.17 -8.64
C ALA A 51 3.82 9.65 -9.24
N GLU A 52 3.55 9.34 -10.52
CA GLU A 52 2.27 9.65 -11.16
C GLU A 52 1.10 8.98 -10.43
N TRP A 53 1.28 7.73 -9.99
CA TRP A 53 0.29 7.00 -9.20
C TRP A 53 0.07 7.59 -7.81
N LEU A 54 1.14 7.93 -7.11
CA LEU A 54 1.06 8.51 -5.78
C LEU A 54 0.35 9.87 -5.83
N LEU A 55 0.78 10.78 -6.72
CA LEU A 55 0.23 12.13 -6.78
C LEU A 55 -1.23 12.16 -7.22
N ARG A 56 -1.63 11.36 -8.21
CA ARG A 56 -3.05 11.31 -8.63
C ARG A 56 -3.98 10.72 -7.56
N ASN A 57 -3.43 10.03 -6.56
CA ASN A 57 -4.18 9.47 -5.43
C ASN A 57 -3.99 10.30 -4.14
N GLY A 58 -3.42 11.50 -4.22
CA GLY A 58 -3.29 12.42 -3.09
C GLY A 58 -2.11 12.12 -2.15
N ALA A 59 -1.12 11.35 -2.59
CA ALA A 59 0.15 11.17 -1.90
C ALA A 59 1.25 12.05 -2.53
N TYR A 60 2.30 12.30 -1.77
CA TYR A 60 3.43 13.13 -2.17
C TYR A 60 4.71 12.32 -2.22
N VAL A 61 5.62 12.73 -3.09
CA VAL A 61 6.94 12.11 -3.22
C VAL A 61 8.03 13.14 -3.00
N LYS A 62 9.13 12.73 -2.40
CA LYS A 62 10.37 13.51 -2.38
C LYS A 62 11.41 12.77 -3.22
N TRP A 63 11.93 13.46 -4.22
CA TRP A 63 13.02 12.94 -5.03
C TRP A 63 14.31 12.87 -4.22
N LYS A 64 15.17 11.91 -4.56
CA LYS A 64 16.53 11.82 -4.02
C LYS A 64 17.27 13.14 -4.27
N ASN A 65 17.96 13.64 -3.24
CA ASN A 65 18.65 14.94 -3.22
C ASN A 65 17.75 16.18 -3.29
N SER A 66 16.42 16.02 -3.21
CA SER A 66 15.49 17.14 -3.00
C SER A 66 15.29 17.42 -1.52
N SER A 67 15.18 18.69 -1.15
CA SER A 67 14.73 19.11 0.18
C SER A 67 13.21 19.10 0.32
N GLU A 68 12.48 19.25 -0.78
CA GLU A 68 11.03 19.47 -0.80
C GLU A 68 10.27 18.28 -1.39
N TYR A 69 9.05 18.08 -0.87
CA TYR A 69 8.08 17.15 -1.46
C TYR A 69 7.44 17.76 -2.71
N LEU A 70 7.38 16.96 -3.78
CA LEU A 70 6.58 17.22 -4.95
C LEU A 70 5.11 16.87 -4.66
N LYS A 71 4.25 17.88 -4.73
CA LYS A 71 2.82 17.77 -4.41
C LYS A 71 1.89 18.00 -5.60
N ASP A 72 2.39 18.66 -6.64
CA ASP A 72 1.60 19.02 -7.83
C ASP A 72 1.88 18.07 -8.99
N TYR A 73 0.85 17.34 -9.41
CA TYR A 73 0.90 16.41 -10.53
C TYR A 73 1.24 17.11 -11.85
N ASN A 74 0.81 18.36 -12.05
CA ASN A 74 1.08 19.10 -13.27
C ASN A 74 2.55 19.52 -13.38
N ILE A 75 3.25 19.64 -12.25
CA ILE A 75 4.70 19.85 -12.22
C ILE A 75 5.41 18.54 -12.59
N LEU A 76 4.99 17.41 -12.02
CA LEU A 76 5.56 16.08 -12.28
C LEU A 76 5.63 15.76 -13.78
N ILE A 77 4.54 15.97 -14.52
CA ILE A 77 4.45 15.63 -15.95
C ILE A 77 5.31 16.54 -16.85
N LYS A 78 5.77 17.68 -16.33
CA LYS A 78 6.64 18.63 -17.05
C LYS A 78 8.12 18.40 -16.74
N GLN A 79 8.44 17.64 -15.68
CA GLN A 79 9.82 17.34 -15.31
C GLN A 79 10.46 16.45 -16.37
N THR A 80 11.73 16.73 -16.66
CA THR A 80 12.53 15.95 -17.60
C THR A 80 13.69 15.29 -16.86
N GLY A 81 14.22 14.22 -17.44
CA GLY A 81 15.31 13.45 -16.86
C GLY A 81 14.85 12.38 -15.85
N THR A 82 15.80 11.57 -15.42
CA THR A 82 15.55 10.47 -14.49
C THR A 82 15.64 10.95 -13.05
N ASN A 83 14.57 10.81 -12.30
CA ASN A 83 14.51 11.04 -10.86
C ASN A 83 14.24 9.72 -10.13
N TYR A 84 14.65 9.64 -8.86
CA TYR A 84 14.43 8.47 -8.01
C TYR A 84 13.67 8.88 -6.76
N ILE A 85 12.59 8.19 -6.42
CA ILE A 85 11.82 8.47 -5.20
C ILE A 85 12.65 8.06 -3.99
N GLN A 86 12.76 8.96 -3.00
CA GLN A 86 13.42 8.68 -1.72
C GLN A 86 12.41 8.56 -0.57
N SER A 87 11.45 9.50 -0.48
CA SER A 87 10.42 9.48 0.57
C SER A 87 9.03 9.56 -0.05
N ILE A 88 8.08 8.88 0.58
CA ILE A 88 6.65 8.93 0.25
C ILE A 88 5.89 9.37 1.48
N GLU A 89 5.02 10.36 1.30
CA GLU A 89 4.06 10.80 2.32
C GLU A 89 2.64 10.67 1.77
N ALA A 90 1.86 9.77 2.35
CA ALA A 90 0.48 9.54 1.99
C ALA A 90 -0.39 9.87 3.22
N GLU A 91 -0.99 11.06 3.23
CA GLU A 91 -1.91 11.49 4.29
C GLU A 91 -3.32 11.65 3.73
N ASN A 92 -4.29 10.92 4.28
CA ASN A 92 -5.66 10.85 3.75
C ASN A 92 -5.73 10.41 2.27
N ALA A 93 -4.68 9.75 1.78
CA ALA A 93 -4.53 9.39 0.38
C ALA A 93 -5.41 8.19 -0.01
N GLY A 94 -5.89 8.20 -1.26
CA GLY A 94 -6.73 7.16 -1.85
C GLY A 94 -5.98 5.93 -2.36
N ILE A 95 -4.75 5.70 -1.89
CA ILE A 95 -3.91 4.59 -2.37
C ILE A 95 -4.39 3.24 -1.82
N THR A 96 -4.28 2.18 -2.64
CA THR A 96 -4.65 0.81 -2.26
C THR A 96 -3.56 -0.19 -2.66
N TYR A 97 -3.61 -1.39 -2.08
CA TYR A 97 -2.66 -2.48 -2.40
C TYR A 97 -2.61 -2.85 -3.90
N VAL A 98 -3.63 -2.50 -4.69
CA VAL A 98 -3.68 -2.74 -6.13
C VAL A 98 -2.62 -1.93 -6.87
N GLY A 99 -2.28 -0.73 -6.37
CA GLY A 99 -1.25 0.13 -6.95
C GLY A 99 0.15 -0.14 -6.42
N PHE A 100 0.31 -0.90 -5.34
CA PHE A 100 1.62 -1.17 -4.74
C PHE A 100 2.61 -1.90 -5.68
N PRO A 101 2.22 -2.62 -6.75
CA PRO A 101 3.20 -3.09 -7.73
C PRO A 101 3.93 -1.97 -8.49
N TYR A 102 3.47 -0.71 -8.45
CA TYR A 102 4.27 0.43 -8.92
C TYR A 102 5.57 0.63 -8.12
N PHE A 103 5.67 0.07 -6.91
CA PHE A 103 6.91 0.06 -6.15
C PHE A 103 7.98 -0.88 -6.73
N ASP A 104 7.60 -1.81 -7.60
CA ASP A 104 8.56 -2.70 -8.24
C ASP A 104 9.49 -1.91 -9.17
N GLY A 105 10.79 -2.08 -9.00
CA GLY A 105 11.82 -1.30 -9.70
C GLY A 105 12.20 0.04 -9.05
N CYS A 106 11.46 0.54 -8.05
CA CYS A 106 11.83 1.75 -7.30
C CYS A 106 12.89 1.42 -6.23
N LYS A 107 14.17 1.52 -6.60
CA LYS A 107 15.29 0.98 -5.78
C LYS A 107 15.75 1.87 -4.61
N TYR A 108 15.23 3.10 -4.50
CA TYR A 108 15.76 4.11 -3.58
C TYR A 108 14.73 4.66 -2.59
N ILE A 109 13.55 4.04 -2.49
CA ILE A 109 12.54 4.45 -1.51
C ILE A 109 13.00 3.99 -0.12
N GLU A 110 13.38 4.96 0.71
CA GLU A 110 13.93 4.75 2.05
C GLU A 110 12.90 5.03 3.15
N GLU A 111 11.92 5.89 2.88
CA GLU A 111 10.91 6.35 3.85
C GLU A 111 9.49 6.28 3.25
N VAL A 112 8.57 5.66 3.99
CA VAL A 112 7.14 5.62 3.63
C VAL A 112 6.30 5.97 4.85
N LYS A 113 5.45 6.99 4.72
CA LYS A 113 4.46 7.39 5.72
C LYS A 113 3.05 7.17 5.18
N LEU A 114 2.28 6.35 5.87
CA LEU A 114 0.87 6.04 5.57
C LEU A 114 0.02 6.53 6.73
N ILE A 115 -0.67 7.65 6.56
CA ILE A 115 -1.39 8.35 7.62
C ILE A 115 -2.86 8.48 7.21
N ARG A 116 -3.79 7.94 8.02
CA ARG A 116 -5.24 8.01 7.77
C ARG A 116 -5.64 7.59 6.35
N CYS A 117 -4.94 6.64 5.75
CA CYS A 117 -5.25 6.16 4.40
C CYS A 117 -6.37 5.10 4.45
N PRO A 118 -7.61 5.42 4.03
CA PRO A 118 -8.80 4.60 4.33
C PRO A 118 -8.79 3.21 3.70
N TYR A 119 -8.00 3.01 2.65
CA TYR A 119 -7.95 1.77 1.88
C TYR A 119 -6.68 0.91 2.14
N ILE A 120 -5.83 1.33 3.08
CA ILE A 120 -4.67 0.54 3.51
C ILE A 120 -5.15 -0.60 4.44
N CYS A 121 -4.75 -1.82 4.12
CA CYS A 121 -5.16 -3.05 4.80
C CYS A 121 -4.01 -4.07 4.88
N ASN A 122 -4.26 -5.26 5.45
CA ASN A 122 -3.27 -6.34 5.57
C ASN A 122 -2.57 -6.69 4.23
N ARG A 123 -3.28 -6.62 3.10
CA ARG A 123 -2.70 -6.87 1.77
C ARG A 123 -1.65 -5.82 1.41
N ALA A 124 -1.91 -4.55 1.71
CA ALA A 124 -0.94 -3.47 1.51
C ALA A 124 0.33 -3.70 2.33
N MET A 125 0.20 -4.14 3.59
CA MET A 125 1.36 -4.47 4.44
C MET A 125 2.23 -5.58 3.84
N SER A 126 1.61 -6.61 3.25
CA SER A 126 2.36 -7.64 2.52
C SER A 126 3.04 -7.08 1.27
N SER A 127 2.37 -6.20 0.52
CA SER A 127 2.88 -5.62 -0.72
C SER A 127 4.06 -4.66 -0.50
N LEU A 128 4.25 -4.09 0.70
CA LEU A 128 5.46 -3.32 1.02
C LEU A 128 6.76 -4.11 0.79
N SER A 129 6.70 -5.45 0.67
CA SER A 129 7.87 -6.27 0.32
C SER A 129 8.51 -5.96 -1.04
N TYR A 130 7.85 -5.22 -1.94
CA TYR A 130 8.51 -4.65 -3.12
C TYR A 130 9.70 -3.73 -2.74
N LEU A 131 9.62 -3.09 -1.56
CA LEU A 131 10.62 -2.17 -1.04
C LEU A 131 11.58 -2.81 -0.03
N LYS A 132 11.59 -4.15 0.09
CA LYS A 132 12.39 -4.87 1.11
C LYS A 132 13.90 -4.55 1.05
N GLU A 133 14.39 -4.16 -0.13
CA GLU A 133 15.81 -3.87 -0.36
C GLU A 133 16.20 -2.41 -0.08
N SER A 134 15.25 -1.52 0.19
CA SER A 134 15.53 -0.08 0.35
C SER A 134 14.84 0.56 1.56
N LEU A 135 13.68 0.06 1.97
CA LEU A 135 12.87 0.71 3.01
C LEU A 135 13.53 0.61 4.38
N THR A 136 13.80 1.77 4.98
CA THR A 136 14.44 1.90 6.30
C THR A 136 13.52 2.56 7.33
N HIS A 137 12.54 3.35 6.89
CA HIS A 137 11.62 4.08 7.76
C HIS A 137 10.19 3.84 7.29
N LEU A 138 9.34 3.29 8.17
CA LEU A 138 7.93 3.07 7.90
C LEU A 138 7.08 3.62 9.04
N GLU A 139 6.11 4.47 8.67
CA GLU A 139 5.04 4.90 9.57
C GLU A 139 3.69 4.43 9.02
N VAL A 140 2.90 3.75 9.86
CA VAL A 140 1.50 3.38 9.57
C VAL A 140 0.64 3.89 10.71
N ILE A 141 -0.08 4.97 10.45
CA ILE A 141 -0.81 5.75 11.44
C ILE A 141 -2.28 5.81 11.04
N GLU A 142 -3.18 5.45 11.97
CA GLU A 142 -4.63 5.53 11.82
C GLU A 142 -5.17 4.82 10.55
N CYS A 143 -4.48 3.79 10.08
CA CYS A 143 -4.92 2.95 8.96
C CYS A 143 -5.80 1.81 9.51
N ALA A 144 -7.06 2.12 9.77
CA ALA A 144 -7.94 1.29 10.60
C ALA A 144 -8.06 -0.17 10.16
N SER A 145 -8.03 -0.47 8.85
CA SER A 145 -8.20 -1.83 8.32
C SER A 145 -6.96 -2.73 8.45
N VAL A 146 -5.89 -2.25 9.11
CA VAL A 146 -4.70 -3.04 9.44
C VAL A 146 -4.90 -3.75 10.78
N THR A 147 -4.57 -5.04 10.81
CA THR A 147 -4.72 -5.92 11.98
C THR A 147 -3.41 -6.67 12.25
N ASP A 148 -3.37 -7.48 13.31
CA ASP A 148 -2.25 -8.34 13.71
C ASP A 148 -1.64 -9.08 12.50
N GLU A 149 -2.50 -9.72 11.69
CA GLU A 149 -2.10 -10.48 10.50
C GLU A 149 -1.30 -9.66 9.48
N GLY A 150 -1.69 -8.39 9.29
CA GLY A 150 -1.02 -7.47 8.37
C GLY A 150 0.35 -7.07 8.92
N LEU A 151 0.41 -6.74 10.21
CA LEU A 151 1.65 -6.32 10.86
C LEU A 151 2.69 -7.44 10.89
N TYR A 152 2.30 -8.70 11.09
CA TYR A 152 3.24 -9.83 11.01
C TYR A 152 3.90 -9.99 9.63
N LYS A 153 3.34 -9.40 8.55
CA LYS A 153 3.96 -9.44 7.21
C LYS A 153 5.15 -8.49 7.09
N LEU A 154 5.26 -7.49 7.97
CA LEU A 154 6.35 -6.51 7.97
C LEU A 154 7.71 -7.15 8.27
N LYS A 155 7.74 -8.38 8.83
CA LYS A 155 8.96 -9.18 9.01
C LYS A 155 9.81 -9.38 7.75
N LYS A 156 9.27 -9.13 6.55
CA LYS A 156 10.03 -9.21 5.29
C LYS A 156 10.97 -8.00 5.09
N LEU A 157 10.75 -6.90 5.82
CA LEU A 157 11.43 -5.62 5.63
C LEU A 157 12.68 -5.54 6.53
N GLN A 158 13.64 -6.44 6.28
CA GLN A 158 14.82 -6.64 7.14
C GLN A 158 15.77 -5.42 7.22
N LYS A 159 15.62 -4.42 6.34
CA LYS A 159 16.38 -3.16 6.38
C LYS A 159 15.72 -2.05 7.19
N LEU A 160 14.52 -2.29 7.75
CA LEU A 160 13.88 -1.30 8.63
C LEU A 160 14.76 -0.97 9.82
N LYS A 161 14.86 0.34 10.07
CA LYS A 161 15.52 0.96 11.22
C LYS A 161 14.50 1.64 12.13
N ILE A 162 13.43 2.17 11.57
CA ILE A 162 12.34 2.82 12.30
C ILE A 162 11.01 2.25 11.81
N LEU A 163 10.21 1.76 12.75
CA LEU A 163 8.84 1.31 12.51
C LEU A 163 7.92 1.98 13.53
N LYS A 164 7.08 2.90 13.07
CA LYS A 164 6.06 3.56 13.89
C LYS A 164 4.68 3.07 13.47
N LEU A 165 3.94 2.54 14.44
CA LEU A 165 2.61 2.01 14.29
C LEU A 165 1.72 2.70 15.33
N GLU A 166 0.70 3.43 14.88
CA GLU A 166 -0.20 4.15 15.78
C GLU A 166 -1.68 4.05 15.35
N GLY A 167 -2.59 3.83 16.31
CA GLY A 167 -4.03 3.99 16.07
C GLY A 167 -4.66 2.90 15.18
N MET A 168 -4.39 1.62 15.47
CA MET A 168 -5.03 0.47 14.81
C MET A 168 -6.10 -0.14 15.74
N PRO A 169 -7.38 0.27 15.61
CA PRO A 169 -8.43 -0.10 16.55
C PRO A 169 -8.81 -1.59 16.54
N TYR A 170 -8.41 -2.33 15.50
CA TYR A 170 -8.73 -3.75 15.34
C TYR A 170 -7.57 -4.69 15.66
N LEU A 171 -6.54 -4.21 16.37
CA LEU A 171 -5.51 -5.10 16.91
C LEU A 171 -6.10 -5.93 18.06
N LYS A 172 -5.98 -7.25 17.96
CA LYS A 172 -6.48 -8.17 18.98
C LYS A 172 -5.46 -8.38 20.08
N ASN A 173 -4.19 -8.56 19.71
CA ASN A 173 -3.11 -8.82 20.66
C ASN A 173 -1.90 -7.89 20.41
N PRO A 174 -1.98 -6.61 20.79
CA PRO A 174 -0.89 -5.65 20.56
C PRO A 174 0.46 -6.09 21.17
N ASP A 175 0.45 -6.75 22.32
CA ASP A 175 1.68 -7.22 22.98
C ASP A 175 2.36 -8.37 22.23
N ASP A 176 1.58 -9.31 21.69
CA ASP A 176 2.12 -10.38 20.84
C ASP A 176 2.66 -9.82 19.52
N VAL A 177 1.93 -8.89 18.90
CA VAL A 177 2.40 -8.16 17.71
C VAL A 177 3.74 -7.48 17.99
N ARG A 178 3.84 -6.74 19.10
CA ARG A 178 5.08 -6.06 19.50
C ARG A 178 6.23 -7.06 19.66
N LYS A 179 5.98 -8.16 20.36
CA LYS A 179 6.98 -9.22 20.58
C LYS A 179 7.46 -9.82 19.26
N GLN A 180 6.56 -10.25 18.38
CA GLN A 180 6.94 -10.85 17.09
C GLN A 180 7.67 -9.87 16.16
N LEU A 181 7.29 -8.59 16.18
CA LEU A 181 8.00 -7.57 15.41
C LEU A 181 9.43 -7.37 15.96
N MET A 182 9.61 -7.29 17.28
CA MET A 182 10.93 -7.17 17.90
C MET A 182 11.83 -8.38 17.63
N GLU A 183 11.28 -9.60 17.68
CA GLU A 183 12.01 -10.83 17.36
C GLU A 183 12.43 -10.91 15.89
N SER A 184 11.55 -10.46 14.98
CA SER A 184 11.78 -10.58 13.52
C SER A 184 12.51 -9.40 12.89
N LEU A 185 12.53 -8.23 13.54
CA LEU A 185 13.19 -7.01 13.08
C LEU A 185 14.08 -6.45 14.22
N PRO A 186 15.10 -7.21 14.68
CA PRO A 186 15.86 -6.87 15.89
C PRO A 186 16.67 -5.57 15.78
N ASN A 187 16.91 -5.09 14.56
CA ASN A 187 17.65 -3.85 14.29
C ASN A 187 16.74 -2.62 14.14
N ALA A 188 15.43 -2.79 14.19
CA ALA A 188 14.46 -1.71 14.05
C ALA A 188 14.05 -1.17 15.43
N LYS A 189 14.03 0.16 15.56
CA LYS A 189 13.32 0.83 16.64
C LYS A 189 11.82 0.75 16.35
N ILE A 190 11.09 -0.01 17.17
CA ILE A 190 9.66 -0.25 17.00
C ILE A 190 8.87 0.54 18.05
N GLU A 191 7.95 1.39 17.59
CA GLU A 191 6.96 2.10 18.40
C GLU A 191 5.56 1.63 18.00
N LEU A 192 4.83 1.00 18.91
CA LEU A 192 3.45 0.55 18.71
C LEU A 192 2.55 1.14 19.80
N LYS A 193 1.65 2.04 19.41
CA LYS A 193 0.72 2.78 20.27
C LYS A 193 -0.73 2.60 19.86
#